data_AF-A0A096B0F0-F1
#
_entry.id   AF-A0A096B0F0-F1
#
_cell.length_a   1.000
_cell.length_b   1.000
_cell.length_c   1.000
_cell.angle_alpha   90.00
_cell.angle_beta   90.00
_cell.angle_gamma   90.00
#
_symmetry.space_group_name_H-M   'P 1'
#
loop_
_entity.id
_entity.type
_entity.pdbx_description
1 polymer ?
#
loop_
_entity_poly.entity_id
_entity_poly.type
_entity_poly.pdbx_seq_one_letter_code
_entity_poly.pdbx_strand_id
1 'polypeptide(L)'
;MDKYVIQKSSTQPNGWVLTDTEEGIVVRFEDGKYNETQKVTILEDKPNPSAAELARVMREIGEWAVKYHSSKCFSQPYGYEYREADEKLCLYRRNEPRWHLIIEGETDAERLATSLRKAAEFVTKRK
;
A
#
# COMPACT_ATOMS: atom_id res chain seq x y z
N MET A 1 -14.44 4.49 13.51
CA MET A 1 -14.35 4.45 12.04
C MET A 1 -12.91 4.77 11.72
N ASP A 2 -12.27 4.00 10.84
CA ASP A 2 -10.86 4.24 10.51
C ASP A 2 -10.74 5.50 9.66
N LYS A 3 -9.72 6.32 9.93
CA LYS A 3 -9.47 7.56 9.18
C LYS A 3 -9.31 7.26 7.69
N TYR A 4 -8.53 6.25 7.35
CA TYR A 4 -8.27 5.85 5.98
C TYR A 4 -8.93 4.50 5.67
N VAL A 5 -9.54 4.41 4.50
CA VAL A 5 -10.13 3.17 4.00
C VAL A 5 -9.68 2.96 2.57
N ILE A 6 -9.06 1.80 2.27
CA ILE A 6 -8.73 1.40 0.91
C ILE A 6 -9.56 0.19 0.48
N GLN A 7 -10.09 0.24 -0.73
CA GLN A 7 -10.89 -0.83 -1.30
C GLN A 7 -10.73 -0.92 -2.81
N LYS A 8 -11.08 -2.08 -3.39
CA LYS A 8 -11.13 -2.22 -4.84
C LYS A 8 -12.18 -1.28 -5.41
N SER A 9 -11.84 -0.66 -6.53
CA SER A 9 -12.79 0.15 -7.28
C SER A 9 -13.85 -0.72 -7.95
N SER A 10 -15.11 -0.31 -7.83
CA SER A 10 -16.24 -0.93 -8.54
C SER A 10 -16.41 -0.37 -9.96
N THR A 11 -15.85 0.80 -10.25
CA THR A 11 -16.02 1.52 -11.54
C THR A 11 -14.76 1.49 -12.41
N GLN A 12 -13.59 1.24 -11.82
CA GLN A 12 -12.32 1.15 -12.53
C GLN A 12 -11.77 -0.28 -12.43
N PRO A 13 -11.71 -1.03 -13.55
CA PRO A 13 -11.09 -2.36 -13.57
C PRO A 13 -9.65 -2.27 -13.06
N ASN A 14 -9.30 -3.13 -12.10
CA ASN A 14 -7.98 -3.14 -11.46
C ASN A 14 -7.56 -1.79 -10.84
N GLY A 15 -8.54 -1.01 -10.36
CA GLY A 15 -8.29 0.22 -9.62
C GLY A 15 -8.53 0.07 -8.12
N TRP A 16 -8.02 1.05 -7.37
CA TRP A 16 -8.23 1.22 -5.94
C TRP A 16 -8.93 2.54 -5.67
N VAL A 17 -9.69 2.56 -4.57
CA VAL A 17 -10.30 3.76 -4.00
C VAL A 17 -9.78 3.87 -2.57
N LEU A 18 -9.10 4.97 -2.29
CA LEU A 18 -8.63 5.35 -0.97
C LEU A 18 -9.44 6.55 -0.50
N THR A 19 -10.09 6.43 0.65
CA THR A 19 -10.91 7.47 1.25
C THR A 19 -10.30 7.93 2.57
N ASP A 20 -10.08 9.24 2.72
CA ASP A 20 -9.95 9.90 4.03
C ASP A 20 -11.36 10.26 4.52
N THR A 21 -11.81 9.59 5.58
CA THR A 21 -13.17 9.72 6.13
C THR A 21 -13.35 10.97 6.98
N GLU A 22 -12.26 11.55 7.48
CA GLU A 22 -12.29 12.76 8.30
C GLU A 22 -12.39 14.00 7.41
N GLU A 23 -11.56 14.07 6.37
CA GLU A 23 -11.48 15.20 5.44
C GLU A 23 -12.44 15.04 4.25
N GLY A 24 -13.01 13.84 4.05
CA GLY A 24 -13.91 13.50 2.95
C GLY A 24 -13.26 13.62 1.57
N ILE A 25 -11.98 13.23 1.49
CA ILE A 25 -11.22 13.19 0.25
C ILE A 25 -11.14 11.75 -0.25
N VAL A 26 -11.52 11.54 -1.50
CA VAL A 26 -11.49 10.24 -2.19
C VAL A 26 -10.46 10.28 -3.31
N VAL A 27 -9.47 9.39 -3.26
CA VAL A 27 -8.43 9.21 -4.26
C VAL A 27 -8.65 7.90 -4.99
N ARG A 28 -8.78 7.96 -6.32
CA ARG A 28 -8.89 6.77 -7.20
C ARG A 28 -7.63 6.64 -8.03
N PHE A 29 -7.12 5.43 -8.18
CA PHE A 29 -5.90 5.16 -8.95
C PHE A 29 -5.86 3.72 -9.49
N GLU A 30 -5.08 3.50 -10.55
CA GLU A 30 -4.79 2.17 -11.09
C GLU A 30 -3.82 1.40 -10.18
N ASP A 31 -4.03 0.09 -10.04
CA ASP A 31 -3.12 -0.79 -9.32
C ASP A 31 -1.67 -0.66 -9.81
N GLY A 32 -0.77 -0.30 -8.90
CA GLY A 32 0.65 -0.12 -9.14
C GLY A 32 1.05 1.22 -9.80
N LYS A 33 0.14 2.16 -9.96
CA LYS A 33 0.38 3.46 -10.61
C LYS A 33 -0.22 4.64 -9.84
N TYR A 34 -0.02 4.67 -8.53
CA TYR A 34 -0.62 5.69 -7.65
C TYR A 34 -0.26 7.11 -8.09
N ASN A 35 1.03 7.39 -8.33
CA ASN A 35 1.51 8.73 -8.64
C ASN A 35 1.05 9.21 -10.04
N GLU A 36 0.89 8.29 -10.99
CA GLU A 36 0.60 8.59 -12.39
C GLU A 36 -0.89 8.73 -12.66
N THR A 37 -1.75 8.06 -11.87
CA THR A 37 -3.18 7.89 -12.19
C THR A 37 -4.13 8.40 -11.12
N GLN A 38 -3.62 9.03 -10.06
CA GLN A 38 -4.44 9.60 -8.99
C GLN A 38 -5.48 10.59 -9.53
N LYS A 39 -6.73 10.35 -9.16
CA LYS A 39 -7.87 11.25 -9.38
C LYS A 39 -8.50 11.54 -8.03
N VAL A 40 -8.49 12.82 -7.67
CA VAL A 40 -9.01 13.29 -6.38
C VAL A 40 -10.45 13.77 -6.55
N THR A 41 -11.30 13.43 -5.60
CA THR A 41 -12.70 13.90 -5.51
C THR A 41 -12.98 14.27 -4.07
N ILE A 42 -13.62 15.41 -3.84
CA ILE A 42 -14.10 15.84 -2.53
C ILE A 42 -15.57 15.42 -2.43
N LEU A 43 -15.97 14.86 -1.30
CA LEU A 43 -17.38 14.49 -1.07
C LEU A 43 -18.26 15.75 -0.95
N GLU A 44 -19.47 15.70 -1.50
CA GLU A 44 -20.36 16.87 -1.61
C GLU A 44 -20.79 17.45 -0.25
N ASP A 45 -20.74 16.65 0.82
CA ASP A 45 -21.09 17.04 2.19
C ASP A 45 -19.97 17.77 2.94
N LYS A 46 -18.79 17.94 2.31
CA LYS A 46 -17.64 18.63 2.91
C LYS A 46 -17.38 19.98 2.24
N PRO A 47 -16.89 20.98 3.00
CA PRO A 47 -16.43 22.23 2.41
C PRO A 47 -15.24 21.97 1.49
N ASN A 48 -15.16 22.71 0.38
CA ASN A 48 -13.98 22.64 -0.49
C ASN A 48 -12.74 23.13 0.28
N PRO A 49 -11.71 22.29 0.45
CA PRO A 49 -10.48 22.69 1.10
C PRO A 49 -9.74 23.74 0.27
N SER A 50 -8.99 24.61 0.94
CA SER A 50 -8.01 25.44 0.26
C SER A 50 -6.93 24.59 -0.42
N ALA A 51 -6.22 25.18 -1.38
CA ALA A 51 -5.12 24.49 -2.06
C ALA A 51 -4.03 23.99 -1.07
N ALA A 52 -3.77 24.75 0.01
CA ALA A 52 -2.81 24.38 1.03
C ALA A 52 -3.29 23.20 1.89
N GLU A 53 -4.56 23.20 2.28
CA GLU A 53 -5.17 22.09 3.03
C GLU A 53 -5.22 20.83 2.18
N LEU A 54 -5.65 20.93 0.92
CA LEU A 54 -5.68 19.80 0.00
C LEU A 54 -4.28 19.20 -0.19
N ALA A 55 -3.26 20.03 -0.37
CA ALA A 55 -1.87 19.56 -0.49
C ALA A 55 -1.39 18.83 0.78
N ARG A 56 -1.73 19.34 1.96
CA ARG A 56 -1.43 18.68 3.25
C ARG A 56 -2.10 17.31 3.33
N VAL A 57 -3.40 17.24 3.08
CA VAL A 57 -4.17 15.98 3.18
C VAL A 57 -3.68 14.96 2.15
N MET A 58 -3.44 15.38 0.91
CA MET A 58 -2.91 14.48 -0.13
C MET A 58 -1.54 13.90 0.23
N ARG A 59 -0.68 14.67 0.93
CA ARG A 59 0.58 14.17 1.45
C ARG A 59 0.35 13.10 2.51
N GLU A 60 -0.51 13.36 3.50
CA GLU A 60 -0.82 12.41 4.58
C GLU A 60 -1.42 11.11 4.03
N ILE A 61 -2.34 11.22 3.06
CA ILE A 61 -2.91 10.08 2.34
C ILE A 61 -1.80 9.29 1.64
N GLY A 62 -0.92 9.96 0.91
CA GLY A 62 0.18 9.32 0.20
C GLY A 62 1.15 8.59 1.14
N GLU A 63 1.53 9.23 2.24
CA GLU A 63 2.40 8.63 3.27
C GLU A 63 1.78 7.37 3.87
N TRP A 64 0.49 7.42 4.22
CA TRP A 64 -0.23 6.26 4.72
C TRP A 64 -0.35 5.15 3.66
N ALA A 65 -0.72 5.50 2.42
CA ALA A 65 -0.86 4.54 1.33
C ALA A 65 0.46 3.81 1.05
N VAL A 66 1.58 4.53 1.04
CA VAL A 66 2.90 3.93 0.86
C VAL A 66 3.30 3.08 2.06
N LYS A 67 3.04 3.54 3.29
CA LYS A 67 3.41 2.81 4.50
C LYS A 67 2.71 1.46 4.57
N TYR A 68 1.40 1.40 4.34
CA TYR A 68 0.60 0.19 4.60
C TYR A 68 0.18 -0.57 3.34
N HIS A 69 0.22 0.07 2.17
CA HIS A 69 -0.29 -0.47 0.92
C HIS A 69 0.60 -0.18 -0.29
N SER A 70 1.92 -0.13 -0.07
CA SER A 70 2.93 0.00 -1.13
C SER A 70 2.68 -0.97 -2.29
N SER A 71 2.25 -2.20 -1.99
CA SER A 71 1.90 -3.23 -2.99
C SER A 71 0.76 -2.84 -3.94
N LYS A 72 -0.10 -1.90 -3.54
CA LYS A 72 -1.16 -1.33 -4.39
C LYS A 72 -0.69 -0.07 -5.11
N CYS A 73 0.27 0.65 -4.52
CA CYS A 73 0.71 1.94 -5.02
C CYS A 73 1.70 1.84 -6.18
N PHE A 74 2.57 0.83 -6.17
CA PHE A 74 3.70 0.77 -7.11
C PHE A 74 3.79 -0.51 -7.94
N SER A 75 4.41 -0.42 -9.10
CA SER A 75 4.50 -1.48 -10.12
C SER A 75 5.56 -2.55 -9.80
N GLN A 76 6.47 -2.31 -8.86
CA GLN A 76 7.61 -3.19 -8.61
C GLN A 76 7.14 -4.58 -8.13
N PRO A 77 7.79 -5.68 -8.58
CA PRO A 77 7.40 -7.03 -8.18
C PRO A 77 7.54 -7.31 -6.68
N TYR A 78 8.46 -6.62 -6.01
CA TYR A 78 8.74 -6.76 -4.59
C TYR A 78 8.80 -5.38 -3.94
N GLY A 79 8.50 -5.33 -2.66
CA GLY A 79 8.65 -4.13 -1.84
C GLY A 79 8.31 -4.42 -0.39
N TYR A 80 8.27 -3.36 0.39
CA TYR A 80 7.92 -3.42 1.80
C TYR A 80 6.67 -2.60 2.08
N GLU A 81 5.87 -3.08 3.02
CA GLU A 81 4.77 -2.35 3.62
C GLU A 81 4.56 -2.84 5.06
N TYR A 82 3.84 -2.07 5.85
CA TYR A 82 3.42 -2.44 7.19
C TYR A 82 2.02 -3.04 7.14
N ARG A 83 1.78 -4.07 7.94
CA ARG A 83 0.42 -4.54 8.18
C ARG A 83 -0.25 -3.61 9.18
N GLU A 84 -1.39 -3.03 8.80
CA GLU A 84 -2.12 -2.07 9.63
C GLU A 84 -2.52 -2.62 11.01
N ALA A 85 -2.90 -3.90 11.09
CA ALA A 85 -3.44 -4.48 12.31
C ALA A 85 -2.45 -4.52 13.48
N ASP A 86 -1.15 -4.62 13.22
CA ASP A 86 -0.13 -4.81 14.26
C ASP A 86 1.22 -4.16 13.97
N GLU A 87 1.28 -3.22 13.01
CA GLU A 87 2.49 -2.46 12.65
C GLU A 87 3.70 -3.35 12.33
N LYS A 88 3.46 -4.57 11.82
CA LYS A 88 4.55 -5.47 11.43
C LYS A 88 5.01 -5.20 10.00
N LEU A 89 6.32 -5.06 9.84
CA LEU A 89 6.97 -4.94 8.55
C LEU A 89 6.80 -6.23 7.75
N CYS A 90 6.39 -6.09 6.49
CA CYS A 90 6.19 -7.19 5.57
C CYS A 90 7.03 -6.98 4.31
N LEU A 91 7.69 -8.04 3.85
CA LEU A 91 8.18 -8.16 2.48
C LEU A 91 7.07 -8.77 1.63
N TYR A 92 6.70 -8.12 0.53
CA TYR A 92 5.66 -8.64 -0.36
C TYR A 92 6.20 -9.02 -1.74
N ARG A 93 5.43 -9.85 -2.45
CA ARG A 93 5.56 -10.10 -3.88
C ARG A 93 4.21 -9.91 -4.60
N ARG A 94 4.20 -9.08 -5.65
CA ARG A 94 3.00 -8.75 -6.43
C ARG A 94 2.70 -9.71 -7.59
N ASN A 95 3.73 -10.31 -8.17
CA ASN A 95 3.56 -11.29 -9.25
C ASN A 95 3.08 -12.63 -8.69
N GLU A 96 2.45 -13.47 -9.52
CA GLU A 96 2.02 -14.81 -9.10
C GLU A 96 3.20 -15.79 -9.01
N PRO A 97 3.28 -16.66 -7.97
CA PRO A 97 2.43 -16.68 -6.78
C PRO A 97 2.62 -15.43 -5.89
N ARG A 98 1.51 -14.79 -5.50
CA ARG A 98 1.49 -13.63 -4.61
C ARG A 98 1.67 -14.03 -3.15
N TRP A 99 2.44 -13.25 -2.39
CA TRP A 99 2.64 -13.51 -0.95
C TRP A 99 3.07 -12.27 -0.18
N HIS A 100 2.85 -12.30 1.13
CA HIS A 100 3.35 -11.35 2.12
C HIS A 100 4.05 -12.14 3.23
N LEU A 101 5.31 -11.81 3.50
CA LEU A 101 6.10 -12.40 4.57
C LEU A 101 6.30 -11.36 5.66
N ILE A 102 5.82 -11.68 6.85
CA ILE A 102 6.05 -10.87 8.05
C ILE A 102 7.51 -11.06 8.47
N ILE A 103 8.20 -9.95 8.71
CA ILE A 103 9.57 -9.94 9.21
C ILE A 103 9.50 -9.72 10.72
N GLU A 104 9.99 -10.70 11.49
CA GLU A 104 10.05 -10.64 12.95
C GLU A 104 11.48 -10.49 13.44
N GLY A 105 11.66 -9.70 14.50
CA GLY A 105 12.97 -9.40 15.09
C GLY A 105 13.78 -8.37 14.31
N GLU A 106 14.92 -7.98 14.89
CA GLU A 106 15.87 -7.09 14.22
C GLU A 106 16.56 -7.81 13.05
N THR A 107 16.51 -7.20 11.87
CA THR A 107 17.18 -7.72 10.69
C THR A 107 17.69 -6.58 9.81
N ASP A 108 18.67 -6.91 8.97
CA ASP A 108 19.17 -6.06 7.90
C ASP A 108 18.97 -6.76 6.55
N ALA A 109 19.29 -6.07 5.46
CA ALA A 109 19.09 -6.59 4.11
C ALA A 109 19.90 -7.88 3.84
N GLU A 110 21.12 -7.98 4.36
CA GLU A 110 22.01 -9.14 4.12
C GLU A 110 21.51 -10.38 4.86
N ARG A 111 21.11 -10.20 6.13
CA ARG A 111 20.52 -11.26 6.96
C ARG A 111 19.22 -11.78 6.35
N LEU A 112 18.34 -10.87 5.92
CA LEU A 112 17.08 -11.23 5.27
C LEU A 112 17.32 -11.98 3.95
N ALA A 113 18.21 -11.49 3.09
CA ALA A 113 18.53 -12.14 1.82
C ALA A 113 19.10 -13.56 2.04
N THR A 114 19.99 -13.72 3.01
CA THR A 114 20.56 -15.02 3.37
C THR A 114 19.49 -15.99 3.88
N SER A 115 18.56 -15.51 4.71
CA SER A 115 17.41 -16.28 5.20
C SER A 115 16.51 -16.76 4.05
N LEU A 116 16.12 -15.85 3.15
CA LEU A 116 15.28 -16.16 2.00
C LEU A 116 15.92 -17.16 1.05
N ARG A 117 17.23 -17.07 0.81
CA ARG A 117 17.97 -18.06 0.01
C ARG A 117 17.88 -19.46 0.63
N LYS A 118 18.09 -19.57 1.95
CA LYS A 118 17.97 -20.86 2.67
C LYS A 118 16.54 -21.41 2.59
N ALA A 119 15.53 -20.54 2.70
CA ALA A 119 14.13 -20.93 2.54
C ALA A 119 13.85 -21.47 1.13
N ALA A 120 14.38 -20.81 0.09
CA ALA A 120 14.26 -21.27 -1.29
C ALA A 120 14.92 -22.65 -1.51
N GLU A 121 16.12 -22.86 -0.95
CA GLU A 121 16.79 -24.16 -0.96
C GLU A 121 15.96 -25.25 -0.26
N PHE A 122 15.36 -24.93 0.89
CA PHE A 122 14.50 -25.88 1.62
C PHE A 122 13.29 -26.30 0.77
N VAL A 123 12.60 -25.34 0.15
CA VAL A 123 11.41 -25.59 -0.68
C VAL A 123 11.74 -26.42 -1.93
N THR A 124 12.94 -26.24 -2.50
CA THR A 124 13.35 -26.93 -3.73
C THR A 124 13.93 -28.32 -3.49
N LYS A 125 14.64 -28.54 -2.36
CA LYS A 125 15.32 -29.81 -2.05
C LYS A 125 14.44 -30.86 -1.35
N ARG A 126 13.28 -30.47 -0.80
CA ARG A 126 12.34 -31.39 -0.13
C ARG A 126 11.10 -31.71 -0.96
N LYS A 127 11.22 -31.68 -2.28
CA LYS A 127 10.25 -32.25 -3.21
C LYS A 127 10.60 -33.69 -3.54
#